data_AF-A0A0F3RNB2-F1
#
_entry.id   AF-A0A0F3RNB2-F1
#
_cell.length_a   1.000
_cell.length_b   1.000
_cell.length_c   1.000
_cell.angle_alpha   90.00
_cell.angle_beta   90.00
_cell.angle_gamma   90.00
#
_symmetry.space_group_name_H-M   'P 1'
#
loop_
_entity.id
_entity.type
_entity.pdbx_description
1 polymer ?
#
loop_
_entity_poly.entity_id
_entity_poly.type
_entity_poly.pdbx_seq_one_letter_code
_entity_poly.pdbx_strand_id
1 'polypeptide(L)' 'MLPLAVLMHYLKGEETGIYYIDSTKLAICHNKRTSSNRVFNRISKIGKSSYGWFLRFKLHLTINNKGEIMSVKFT' A
#
# COMPACT_ATOMS: atom_id res chain seq x y z
N MET A 1 0.66 11.76 4.33
CA MET A 1 -0.51 10.85 4.34
C MET A 1 -1.80 11.60 4.04
N LEU A 2 -2.03 12.81 4.59
CA LEU A 2 -3.24 13.59 4.31
C LEU A 2 -3.56 13.79 2.80
N PRO A 3 -2.61 14.16 1.91
CA PRO A 3 -2.92 14.32 0.49
C PRO A 3 -3.39 13.03 -0.18
N LEU A 4 -2.82 11.89 0.22
CA LEU A 4 -3.20 10.58 -0.27
C LEU A 4 -4.59 10.18 0.23
N ALA A 5 -4.89 10.43 1.51
CA ALA A 5 -6.21 10.17 2.06
C ALA A 5 -7.30 11.01 1.37
N VAL A 6 -7.02 12.29 1.11
CA VAL A 6 -7.92 13.19 0.37
C VAL A 6 -8.11 12.70 -1.07
N LEU A 7 -7.02 12.36 -1.77
CA LEU A 7 -7.11 11.80 -3.12
C LEU A 7 -7.97 10.52 -3.16
N MET A 8 -7.74 9.59 -2.22
CA MET A 8 -8.51 8.35 -2.15
C MET A 8 -9.99 8.58 -1.83
N HIS A 9 -10.31 9.64 -1.08
CA HIS A 9 -11.69 10.05 -0.86
C HIS A 9 -12.35 10.53 -2.17
N TYR A 10 -11.64 11.30 -2.99
CA TYR A 10 -12.14 11.75 -4.30
C TYR A 10 -12.23 10.64 -5.35
N LEU A 11 -11.36 9.63 -5.26
CA LEU A 11 -11.32 8.50 -6.20
C LEU A 11 -12.17 7.30 -5.74
N LYS A 12 -12.91 7.43 -4.63
CA LYS A 12 -13.71 6.34 -4.07
C LYS A 12 -14.87 5.98 -5.03
N GLY A 13 -15.01 4.69 -5.32
CA GLY A 13 -16.11 4.15 -6.12
C GLY A 13 -17.46 4.11 -5.41
N GLU A 14 -18.45 3.52 -6.09
CA GLU A 14 -19.80 3.39 -5.57
C GLU A 14 -19.88 2.37 -4.42
N GLU A 15 -20.70 2.69 -3.40
CA GLU A 15 -20.97 1.78 -2.30
C GLU A 15 -21.98 0.71 -2.71
N THR A 16 -21.49 -0.43 -3.20
CA THR A 16 -22.33 -1.52 -3.67
C THR A 16 -22.70 -2.55 -2.59
N GLY A 17 -22.11 -2.48 -1.40
CA GLY A 17 -22.33 -3.41 -0.30
C GLY A 17 -21.58 -4.76 -0.40
N ILE A 18 -20.91 -5.04 -1.52
CA ILE A 18 -20.07 -6.24 -1.70
C ILE A 18 -18.63 -5.81 -1.97
N TYR A 19 -17.70 -6.26 -1.13
CA TYR A 19 -16.30 -5.83 -1.16
C TYR A 19 -15.32 -6.99 -1.10
N TYR A 20 -14.20 -6.82 -1.80
CA TYR A 20 -13.06 -7.74 -1.80
C TYR A 20 -11.83 -7.02 -1.24
N ILE A 21 -11.10 -7.69 -0.36
CA ILE A 21 -9.91 -7.14 0.28
C ILE A 21 -8.73 -8.05 -0.02
N ASP A 22 -7.64 -7.48 -0.50
CA ASP A 22 -6.37 -8.17 -0.61
C ASP A 22 -5.22 -7.28 -0.11
N SER A 23 -4.10 -7.91 0.25
CA SER A 23 -2.89 -7.20 0.61
C SER A 23 -1.70 -7.61 -0.24
N THR A 24 -1.03 -6.63 -0.84
CA THR A 24 0.16 -6.83 -1.66
C THR A 24 1.38 -6.15 -1.03
N LYS A 25 2.52 -6.84 -1.07
CA LYS A 25 3.81 -6.30 -0.62
C LYS A 25 4.35 -5.34 -1.70
N LEU A 26 4.62 -4.09 -1.33
CA LEU A 26 5.23 -3.09 -2.22
C LEU A 26 6.67 -2.81 -1.80
N ALA A 27 7.63 -3.15 -2.66
CA ALA A 27 9.03 -2.79 -2.44
C ALA A 27 9.23 -1.29 -2.65
N ILE A 28 9.84 -0.61 -1.68
CA ILE A 28 10.03 0.84 -1.69
C ILE A 28 11.32 1.23 -2.41
N CYS A 29 12.38 0.46 -2.17
CA CYS A 29 13.68 0.69 -2.78
C CYS A 29 14.41 -0.63 -2.96
N HIS A 30 15.46 -0.59 -3.80
CA HIS A 30 16.40 -1.69 -3.92
C HIS A 30 17.14 -1.94 -2.59
N ASN A 31 17.50 -3.19 -2.28
CA ASN A 31 18.08 -3.60 -0.99
C ASN A 31 19.35 -2.83 -0.63
N LYS A 32 20.19 -2.56 -1.64
CA LYS A 32 21.41 -1.75 -1.50
C LYS A 32 21.15 -0.32 -0.99
N ARG A 33 19.91 0.18 -1.05
CA ARG A 33 19.52 1.55 -0.66
C ARG A 33 18.63 1.60 0.58
N THR A 34 18.40 0.47 1.25
CA THR A 34 17.55 0.43 2.44
C THR A 34 18.06 1.35 3.56
N SER A 35 19.37 1.42 3.78
CA SER A 35 19.98 2.26 4.82
C SER A 35 19.92 3.76 4.52
N SER A 36 19.83 4.16 3.26
CA SER A 36 19.77 5.58 2.86
C SER A 36 18.34 6.12 2.72
N ASN A 37 17.31 5.27 2.83
CA ASN A 37 15.92 5.69 2.77
C ASN A 37 15.49 6.40 4.06
N ARG A 38 15.43 7.74 4.03
CA ARG A 38 14.98 8.55 5.17
C ARG A 38 13.49 8.87 5.14
N VAL A 39 12.91 8.97 3.95
CA VAL A 39 11.51 9.41 3.72
C VAL A 39 10.51 8.47 4.38
N PHE A 40 10.75 7.16 4.27
CA PHE A 40 9.81 6.15 4.73
C PHE A 40 10.25 5.43 6.00
N ASN A 41 11.30 5.91 6.69
CA ASN A 41 11.89 5.16 7.81
C ASN A 41 10.90 4.91 8.98
N ARG A 42 9.88 5.76 9.14
CA ARG A 42 8.89 5.67 10.23
C ARG A 42 7.72 4.76 9.92
N ILE A 43 7.50 4.47 8.63
CA ILE A 43 6.29 3.77 8.17
C ILE A 43 6.57 2.50 7.38
N SER A 44 7.81 2.30 6.94
CA SER A 44 8.21 1.11 6.19
C SER A 44 8.79 0.04 7.11
N LYS A 45 8.77 -1.21 6.64
CA LYS A 45 9.35 -2.36 7.36
C LYS A 45 10.27 -3.14 6.45
N ILE A 46 11.33 -3.70 7.02
CA ILE A 46 12.16 -4.68 6.33
C ILE A 46 11.37 -5.99 6.24
N GLY A 47 11.32 -6.58 5.06
CA GLY A 47 10.62 -7.83 4.83
C GLY A 47 11.31 -8.73 3.84
N LYS A 48 11.16 -10.05 4.04
CA LYS A 48 11.74 -11.07 3.19
C LYS A 48 10.80 -11.47 2.05
N SER A 49 11.36 -11.73 0.87
CA SER A 49 10.76 -12.41 -0.28
C SER A 49 11.70 -13.51 -0.76
N SER A 50 11.29 -14.29 -1.77
CA SER A 50 12.15 -15.27 -2.45
C SER A 50 13.43 -14.64 -3.02
N TYR A 51 13.38 -13.36 -3.37
CA TYR A 51 14.50 -12.60 -3.94
C TYR A 51 15.37 -11.89 -2.88
N GLY A 52 15.07 -12.03 -1.58
CA GLY A 52 15.87 -11.43 -0.49
C GLY A 52 15.12 -10.48 0.44
N TRP A 53 15.85 -9.57 1.09
CA TRP A 53 15.35 -8.64 2.13
C TRP A 53 15.15 -7.23 1.59
N PHE A 54 13.91 -6.74 1.55
CA PHE A 54 13.56 -5.45 0.97
C PHE A 54 12.92 -4.52 2.01
N LEU A 55 13.13 -3.22 1.86
CA LEU A 55 12.32 -2.21 2.55
C LEU A 55 10.96 -2.12 1.84
N ARG A 56 9.87 -2.41 2.55
CA ARG A 56 8.54 -2.55 1.93
C ARG A 56 7.42 -1.95 2.77
N PHE A 57 6.30 -1.70 2.08
CA PHE A 57 4.97 -1.58 2.66
C PHE A 57 4.16 -2.84 2.40
N LYS A 58 3.10 -3.05 3.18
CA LYS A 58 1.93 -3.80 2.76
C LYS A 58 0.84 -2.83 2.35
N LEU A 59 0.45 -2.89 1.08
CA LEU A 59 -0.72 -2.21 0.56
C LEU A 59 -1.93 -3.10 0.82
N HIS A 60 -2.90 -2.61 1.57
CA HIS A 60 -4.23 -3.21 1.68
C HIS A 60 -5.16 -2.44 0.76
N LEU A 61 -5.75 -3.14 -0.21
CA LEU A 61 -6.70 -2.59 -1.17
C LEU A 61 -8.06 -3.21 -0.92
N THR A 62 -9.09 -2.37 -0.85
CA THR A 62 -10.49 -2.79 -0.85
C THR A 62 -11.12 -2.34 -2.15
N ILE A 63 -11.73 -3.28 -2.88
CA ILE A 63 -12.47 -3.00 -4.11
C ILE A 63 -13.92 -3.45 -3.98
N ASN A 64 -14.82 -2.82 -4.71
CA ASN A 64 -16.19 -3.31 -4.84
C ASN A 64 -16.29 -4.38 -5.95
N ASN A 65 -17.48 -4.96 -6.12
CA ASN A 65 -17.75 -5.95 -7.16
C ASN A 65 -17.69 -5.42 -8.61
N LYS A 66 -17.61 -4.09 -8.81
CA LYS A 66 -17.35 -3.47 -10.12
C LYS A 66 -15.85 -3.26 -10.37
N GLY A 67 -14.99 -3.58 -9.41
CA GLY A 67 -13.55 -3.37 -9.48
C GLY A 67 -13.10 -1.94 -9.13
N GLU A 68 -13.99 -1.11 -8.59
CA GLU A 68 -13.66 0.25 -8.20
C GLU A 68 -12.98 0.27 -6.83
N ILE A 69 -12.07 1.23 -6.64
CA ILE A 69 -11.33 1.36 -5.39
C ILE A 69 -12.23 1.96 -4.32
N MET A 70 -12.35 1.26 -3.20
CA MET A 70 -13.15 1.70 -2.06
C MET A 70 -12.28 2.25 -0.93
N SER A 71 -11.10 1.67 -0.74
CA SER A 71 -10.15 2.11 0.30
C SER A 71 -8.74 1.61 0.02
N VAL A 72 -7.76 2.39 0.47
CA VAL A 72 -6.33 2.08 0.40
C VAL A 72 -5.69 2.34 1.76
N LYS A 73 -4.91 1.38 2.26
CA LYS A 73 -4.16 1.50 3.51
C LYS A 73 -2.74 0.94 3.35
N PHE A 74 -1.75 1.67 3.87
CA PHE A 74 -0.35 1.23 3.92
C PHE A 74 0.01 0.79 5.35
N THR A 75 0.71 -0.34 5.50
CA THR A 75 1.25 -0.85 6.79
C THR A 75 2.66 -1.45 6.69
#